data_AF-A0A6G4A3M9-F1
#
_entry.id   AF-A0A6G4A3M9-F1
#
_cell.length_a   1.000
_cell.length_b   1.000
_cell.length_c   1.000
_cell.angle_alpha   90.00
_cell.angle_beta   90.00
_cell.angle_gamma   90.00
#
_symmetry.space_group_name_H-M   'P 1'
#
loop_
_entity.id
_entity.type
_entity.pdbx_description
1 polymer ?
#
loop_
_entity_poly.entity_id
_entity_poly.type
_entity_poly.pdbx_seq_one_letter_code
_entity_poly.pdbx_strand_id
1 'polypeptide(L)'
;MTNVKCALTKQGKTFKDYRYLTITEGTLVCILNIIKGRLYSDKKTINPTYESYPTKQEAVDRLKELAYELQGKGFIEEPIDVLFQIKEKETYVFDKAKWHYEGEFPHELDSFQAYVPTGMFVAWVIKNDLSSKRNRKNDASDIELVKRDEMTGAQFYRTNWDGVLSSNDLSDEADAFAREYLNIHNDIYTATDFAEILASGLPTIYHVEDSIENYRIIEPVISERYRDWKRRNCSGTL
;
A
#
# COMPACT_ATOMS: atom_id res chain seq x y z
N MET A 1 -30.67 22.59 14.94
CA MET A 1 -30.10 23.30 13.77
C MET A 1 -29.69 22.25 12.77
N THR A 2 -30.29 22.24 11.58
CA THR A 2 -30.00 21.24 10.55
C THR A 2 -28.67 21.59 9.90
N ASN A 3 -27.62 20.79 10.13
CA ASN A 3 -26.38 20.92 9.37
C ASN A 3 -26.69 20.59 7.92
N VAL A 4 -26.62 21.58 7.03
CA VAL A 4 -26.85 21.37 5.59
C VAL A 4 -25.62 20.69 5.03
N LYS A 5 -25.81 19.46 4.58
CA LYS A 5 -24.78 18.60 4.00
C LYS A 5 -25.38 17.79 2.85
N CYS A 6 -24.60 17.59 1.81
CA CYS A 6 -25.02 16.88 0.60
C CYS A 6 -23.87 16.03 0.07
N ALA A 7 -24.15 14.77 -0.25
CA ALA A 7 -23.22 13.89 -0.95
C ALA A 7 -23.78 13.60 -2.34
N LEU A 8 -23.06 14.00 -3.37
CA LEU A 8 -23.41 13.70 -4.76
C LEU A 8 -22.36 12.80 -5.38
N THR A 9 -22.79 11.85 -6.20
CA THR A 9 -21.88 10.91 -6.86
C THR A 9 -22.19 10.72 -8.34
N LYS A 10 -21.21 10.24 -9.10
CA LYS A 10 -21.34 9.90 -10.51
C LYS A 10 -20.53 8.65 -10.82
N GLN A 11 -21.19 7.58 -11.25
CA GLN A 11 -20.51 6.33 -11.57
C GLN A 11 -19.65 6.49 -12.83
N GLY A 12 -18.35 6.20 -12.70
CA GLY A 12 -17.42 6.05 -13.81
C GLY A 12 -17.12 4.57 -14.11
N LYS A 13 -16.15 4.31 -15.01
CA LYS A 13 -15.79 2.93 -15.40
C LYS A 13 -15.10 2.14 -14.28
N THR A 14 -14.17 2.78 -13.57
CA THR A 14 -13.29 2.13 -12.58
C THR A 14 -13.46 2.69 -11.16
N PHE A 15 -14.15 3.81 -11.02
CA PHE A 15 -14.40 4.48 -9.75
C PHE A 15 -15.70 5.29 -9.86
N LYS A 16 -16.25 5.69 -8.71
CA LYS A 16 -17.38 6.61 -8.61
C LYS A 16 -16.84 7.98 -8.19
N ASP A 17 -17.01 9.02 -9.02
CA ASP A 17 -16.68 10.38 -8.62
C ASP A 17 -17.65 10.83 -7.52
N TYR A 18 -17.18 11.61 -6.55
CA TYR A 18 -18.05 12.18 -5.51
C TYR A 18 -17.77 13.65 -5.23
N ARG A 19 -18.80 14.31 -4.70
CA ARG A 19 -18.78 15.67 -4.14
C ARG A 19 -19.43 15.62 -2.77
N TYR A 20 -18.73 16.09 -1.76
CA TYR A 20 -19.30 16.25 -0.42
C TYR A 20 -19.29 17.72 -0.05
N LEU A 21 -20.49 18.29 0.06
CA LEU A 21 -20.73 19.69 0.36
C LEU A 21 -21.20 19.79 1.79
N THR A 22 -20.56 20.63 2.60
CA THR A 22 -20.94 20.85 4.00
C THR A 22 -20.70 22.30 4.39
N ILE A 23 -21.46 22.82 5.34
CA ILE A 23 -21.26 24.15 5.89
C ILE A 23 -20.71 24.04 7.31
N THR A 24 -19.60 24.73 7.56
CA THR A 24 -19.05 24.97 8.90
C THR A 24 -19.39 26.39 9.32
N GLU A 25 -20.09 26.57 10.43
CA GLU A 25 -20.40 27.88 10.99
C GLU A 25 -19.24 28.36 11.86
N GLY A 26 -18.61 29.47 11.50
CA GLY A 26 -17.62 30.17 12.32
C GLY A 26 -18.23 31.38 13.03
N THR A 27 -17.44 32.02 13.89
CA THR A 27 -17.89 33.20 14.66
C THR A 27 -18.13 34.45 13.81
N LEU A 28 -17.43 34.59 12.68
CA LEU A 28 -17.48 35.76 11.80
C LEU A 28 -17.93 35.43 10.37
N VAL A 29 -17.75 34.19 9.94
CA VAL A 29 -18.05 33.72 8.58
C VAL A 29 -18.54 32.29 8.62
N CYS A 30 -19.29 31.90 7.59
CA CYS A 30 -19.62 30.52 7.29
C CYS A 30 -18.72 30.00 6.18
N ILE A 31 -18.24 28.77 6.30
CA ILE A 31 -17.36 28.14 5.32
C ILE A 31 -18.14 27.02 4.62
N LEU A 32 -18.28 27.12 3.31
CA LEU A 32 -18.72 26.04 2.45
C LEU A 32 -17.52 25.16 2.11
N ASN A 33 -17.48 23.95 2.69
CA ASN A 33 -16.47 22.94 2.40
C ASN A 33 -16.94 22.10 1.21
N ILE A 34 -16.13 22.08 0.17
CA ILE A 34 -16.38 21.37 -1.08
C ILE A 34 -15.29 20.31 -1.23
N ILE A 35 -15.60 19.07 -0.90
CA ILE A 35 -14.65 17.96 -1.07
C ILE A 35 -14.93 17.29 -2.42
N LYS A 36 -13.90 17.22 -3.26
CA LYS A 36 -13.92 16.51 -4.54
C LYS A 36 -13.10 15.24 -4.39
N GLY A 37 -13.60 14.12 -4.91
CA GLY A 37 -12.84 12.88 -4.84
C GLY A 37 -13.39 11.77 -5.71
N ARG A 38 -12.75 10.61 -5.59
CA ARG A 38 -13.09 9.36 -6.27
C ARG A 38 -13.18 8.25 -5.23
N LEU A 39 -14.23 7.46 -5.32
CA LEU A 39 -14.44 6.24 -4.55
C LEU A 39 -14.03 5.05 -5.43
N TYR A 40 -12.96 4.36 -5.02
CA TYR A 40 -12.57 3.05 -5.55
C TYR A 40 -13.12 1.96 -4.62
N SER A 41 -12.95 0.69 -5.00
CA SER A 41 -13.34 -0.44 -4.16
C SER A 41 -12.57 -0.50 -2.83
N ASP A 42 -11.35 0.05 -2.80
CA ASP A 42 -10.35 -0.15 -1.76
C ASP A 42 -9.80 1.15 -1.15
N LYS A 43 -10.16 2.32 -1.71
CA LYS A 43 -9.70 3.63 -1.24
C LYS A 43 -10.59 4.79 -1.71
N LYS A 44 -10.44 5.94 -1.06
CA LYS A 44 -10.94 7.23 -1.55
C LYS A 44 -9.82 8.23 -1.73
N THR A 45 -9.97 9.10 -2.73
CA THR A 45 -9.14 10.30 -2.86
C THR A 45 -9.90 11.50 -2.31
N ILE A 46 -9.22 12.44 -1.66
CA ILE A 46 -9.83 13.62 -1.06
C ILE A 46 -9.09 14.86 -1.56
N ASN A 47 -9.82 15.80 -2.18
CA ASN A 47 -9.30 17.10 -2.60
C ASN A 47 -10.27 18.20 -2.11
N PRO A 48 -10.00 18.81 -0.94
CA PRO A 48 -10.88 19.82 -0.36
C PRO A 48 -10.62 21.21 -0.96
N THR A 49 -11.71 21.95 -1.16
CA THR A 49 -11.72 23.37 -1.49
C THR A 49 -12.73 24.09 -0.60
N TYR A 50 -12.51 25.37 -0.30
CA TYR A 50 -13.29 26.11 0.67
C TYR A 50 -13.75 27.45 0.08
N GLU A 51 -15.00 27.81 0.29
CA GLU A 51 -15.58 29.11 -0.05
C GLU A 51 -16.11 29.77 1.24
N SER A 52 -15.81 31.04 1.47
CA SER A 52 -16.18 31.77 2.70
C SER A 52 -17.32 32.75 2.42
N TYR A 53 -18.29 32.79 3.33
CA TYR A 53 -19.50 33.60 3.23
C TYR A 53 -19.76 34.39 4.52
N PRO A 54 -20.20 35.65 4.43
CA PRO A 54 -20.63 36.44 5.60
C PRO A 54 -21.78 35.81 6.38
N THR A 55 -22.73 35.16 5.70
CA THR A 55 -23.92 34.59 6.33
C THR A 55 -24.10 33.11 6.02
N LYS A 56 -24.79 32.41 6.94
CA LYS A 56 -25.18 31.01 6.72
C LYS A 56 -26.08 30.86 5.50
N GLN A 57 -26.98 31.82 5.28
CA GLN A 57 -27.93 31.76 4.18
C GLN A 57 -27.22 31.81 2.83
N GLU A 58 -26.24 32.71 2.66
CA GLU A 58 -25.42 32.77 1.44
C GLU A 58 -24.64 31.47 1.19
N ALA A 59 -24.05 30.87 2.25
CA ALA A 59 -23.38 29.58 2.13
C ALA A 59 -24.35 28.46 1.73
N VAL A 60 -25.58 28.46 2.26
CA VAL A 60 -26.64 27.49 1.91
C VAL A 60 -27.10 27.66 0.48
N ASP A 61 -27.29 28.89 0.01
CA ASP A 61 -27.73 29.18 -1.34
C ASP A 61 -26.67 28.76 -2.36
N ARG A 62 -25.38 29.06 -2.08
CA ARG A 62 -24.29 28.54 -2.91
C ARG A 62 -24.23 27.02 -2.91
N LEU A 63 -24.39 26.37 -1.77
CA LEU A 63 -24.37 24.90 -1.68
C LEU A 63 -25.45 24.29 -2.58
N LYS A 64 -26.67 24.85 -2.55
CA LYS A 64 -27.79 24.38 -3.39
C LYS A 64 -27.55 24.63 -4.87
N GLU A 65 -27.01 25.80 -5.23
CA GLU A 65 -26.61 26.11 -6.61
C GLU A 65 -25.59 25.10 -7.13
N LEU A 66 -24.54 24.81 -6.36
CA LEU A 66 -23.53 23.80 -6.72
C LEU A 66 -24.13 22.41 -6.87
N ALA A 67 -25.03 22.01 -5.95
CA ALA A 67 -25.70 20.71 -6.03
C ALA A 67 -26.53 20.62 -7.34
N TYR A 68 -27.27 21.68 -7.68
CA TYR A 68 -28.04 21.75 -8.92
C TYR A 68 -27.15 21.69 -10.18
N GLU A 69 -26.04 22.45 -10.21
CA GLU A 69 -25.06 22.39 -11.30
C GLU A 69 -24.47 20.98 -11.47
N LEU A 70 -24.19 20.28 -10.37
CA LEU A 70 -23.65 18.92 -10.38
C LEU A 70 -24.68 17.91 -10.87
N GLN A 71 -25.94 18.04 -10.46
CA GLN A 71 -27.04 17.23 -10.96
C GLN A 71 -27.20 17.40 -12.49
N GLY A 72 -27.10 18.62 -13.00
CA GLY A 72 -27.08 18.89 -14.44
C GLY A 72 -25.89 18.24 -15.18
N LYS A 73 -24.80 17.95 -14.46
CA LYS A 73 -23.62 17.21 -14.97
C LYS A 73 -23.75 15.69 -14.79
N GLY A 74 -24.90 15.20 -14.36
CA GLY A 74 -25.20 13.77 -14.17
C GLY A 74 -24.69 13.19 -12.84
N PHE A 75 -24.46 14.03 -11.84
CA PHE A 75 -24.32 13.53 -10.47
C PHE A 75 -25.69 13.26 -9.85
N ILE A 76 -25.79 12.25 -9.00
CA ILE A 76 -26.98 11.92 -8.22
C ILE A 76 -26.70 12.15 -6.75
N GLU A 77 -27.69 12.62 -6.00
CA GLU A 77 -27.57 12.71 -4.54
C GLU A 77 -27.72 11.31 -3.94
N GLU A 78 -26.79 10.91 -3.07
CA GLU A 78 -26.78 9.62 -2.38
C GLU A 78 -26.71 9.83 -0.86
N PRO A 79 -27.13 8.84 -0.04
CA PRO A 79 -26.85 8.84 1.37
C PRO A 79 -25.35 9.02 1.64
N ILE A 80 -25.01 9.87 2.60
CA ILE A 80 -23.63 10.24 2.93
C ILE A 80 -22.77 9.01 3.27
N ASP A 81 -23.39 7.94 3.77
CA ASP A 81 -22.73 6.67 4.10
C ASP A 81 -21.97 6.06 2.91
N VAL A 82 -22.35 6.37 1.67
CA VAL A 82 -21.60 5.95 0.47
C VAL A 82 -20.13 6.40 0.49
N LEU A 83 -19.82 7.50 1.18
CA LEU A 83 -18.47 8.03 1.33
C LEU A 83 -17.64 7.31 2.41
N PHE A 84 -18.31 6.48 3.23
CA PHE A 84 -17.74 5.77 4.37
C PHE A 84 -17.80 4.25 4.22
N GLN A 85 -18.53 3.73 3.22
CA GLN A 85 -18.59 2.30 2.89
C GLN A 85 -17.34 1.75 2.18
N ILE A 86 -16.26 2.54 2.08
CA ILE A 86 -15.00 2.05 1.53
C ILE A 86 -14.26 1.32 2.64
N LYS A 87 -14.04 0.03 2.42
CA LYS A 87 -13.08 -0.74 3.21
C LYS A 87 -11.69 -0.29 2.76
N GLU A 88 -11.14 0.73 3.41
CA GLU A 88 -9.76 1.15 3.15
C GLU A 88 -8.87 -0.09 3.23
N LYS A 89 -8.07 -0.34 2.17
CA LYS A 89 -7.15 -1.47 2.16
C LYS A 89 -6.23 -1.33 3.37
N GLU A 90 -6.42 -2.21 4.34
CA GLU A 90 -5.61 -2.24 5.54
C GLU A 90 -4.15 -2.38 5.11
N THR A 91 -3.34 -1.39 5.46
CA THR A 91 -1.90 -1.47 5.22
C THR A 91 -1.35 -2.51 6.17
N TYR A 92 -0.88 -3.62 5.62
CA TYR A 92 -0.22 -4.65 6.39
C TYR A 92 1.28 -4.48 6.25
N VAL A 93 1.99 -4.44 7.37
CA VAL A 93 3.45 -4.39 7.38
C VAL A 93 3.95 -5.80 7.57
N PHE A 94 4.62 -6.33 6.55
CA PHE A 94 5.21 -7.66 6.55
C PHE A 94 6.49 -7.71 7.38
N ASP A 95 7.31 -6.68 7.23
CA ASP A 95 8.61 -6.63 7.88
C ASP A 95 9.11 -5.20 8.08
N LYS A 96 9.95 -5.03 9.10
CA LYS A 96 10.81 -3.85 9.24
C LYS A 96 12.20 -4.30 9.67
N ALA A 97 13.23 -3.90 8.92
CA ALA A 97 14.63 -4.16 9.27
C ALA A 97 14.95 -3.79 10.74
N LYS A 98 14.36 -2.69 11.24
CA LYS A 98 14.54 -2.24 12.63
C LYS A 98 14.01 -3.17 13.70
N TRP A 99 12.97 -3.96 13.40
CA TRP A 99 12.45 -4.94 14.35
C TRP A 99 13.49 -6.01 14.70
N HIS A 100 14.45 -6.23 13.82
CA HIS A 100 15.53 -7.18 14.02
C HIS A 100 16.65 -6.58 14.88
N TYR A 101 17.22 -5.45 14.47
CA TYR A 101 18.39 -4.88 15.16
C TYR A 101 18.05 -4.10 16.45
N GLU A 102 16.77 -3.80 16.71
CA GLU A 102 16.30 -3.32 18.02
C GLU A 102 16.01 -4.48 19.01
N GLY A 103 16.05 -5.73 18.55
CA GLY A 103 15.85 -6.95 19.36
C GLY A 103 17.15 -7.67 19.72
N GLU A 104 17.08 -9.00 19.82
CA GLU A 104 18.25 -9.89 20.03
C GLU A 104 19.04 -10.06 18.72
N PHE A 105 19.80 -9.03 18.35
CA PHE A 105 20.64 -9.02 17.16
C PHE A 105 22.11 -9.24 17.51
N PRO A 106 22.85 -10.10 16.78
CA PRO A 106 24.26 -10.36 17.07
C PRO A 106 25.09 -9.08 17.01
N HIS A 107 25.71 -8.71 18.14
CA HIS A 107 26.43 -7.44 18.29
C HIS A 107 27.69 -7.34 17.42
N GLU A 108 28.21 -8.47 16.96
CA GLU A 108 29.37 -8.57 16.07
C GLU A 108 29.05 -8.28 14.60
N LEU A 109 27.76 -8.29 14.22
CA LEU A 109 27.33 -8.09 12.84
C LEU A 109 26.96 -6.63 12.58
N ASP A 110 27.21 -6.16 11.35
CA ASP A 110 26.68 -4.88 10.89
C ASP A 110 25.15 -4.93 10.86
N SER A 111 24.49 -3.86 11.34
CA SER A 111 23.03 -3.73 11.31
C SER A 111 22.41 -3.94 9.92
N PHE A 112 23.19 -3.78 8.86
CA PHE A 112 22.80 -4.12 7.49
C PHE A 112 22.37 -5.59 7.33
N GLN A 113 22.89 -6.51 8.14
CA GLN A 113 22.49 -7.92 8.09
C GLN A 113 21.00 -8.13 8.45
N ALA A 114 20.37 -7.18 9.14
CA ALA A 114 18.93 -7.20 9.38
C ALA A 114 18.08 -7.07 8.10
N TYR A 115 18.65 -6.52 7.02
CA TYR A 115 17.93 -6.29 5.76
C TYR A 115 17.98 -7.53 4.85
N VAL A 116 18.91 -8.45 5.08
CA VAL A 116 19.21 -9.56 4.17
C VAL A 116 18.04 -10.54 4.01
N PRO A 117 17.42 -11.04 5.10
CA PRO A 117 16.36 -12.03 4.96
C PRO A 117 15.17 -11.54 4.13
N THR A 118 14.66 -10.35 4.42
CA THR A 118 13.57 -9.72 3.65
C THR A 118 14.05 -9.24 2.28
N GLY A 119 15.30 -8.79 2.18
CA GLY A 119 15.95 -8.37 0.94
C GLY A 119 15.91 -9.44 -0.15
N MET A 120 16.10 -10.72 0.20
CA MET A 120 15.99 -11.82 -0.77
C MET A 120 14.59 -11.92 -1.39
N PHE A 121 13.54 -11.75 -0.59
CA PHE A 121 12.17 -11.71 -1.09
C PHE A 121 11.89 -10.45 -1.92
N VAL A 122 12.41 -9.29 -1.51
CA VAL A 122 12.30 -8.03 -2.25
C VAL A 122 12.94 -8.14 -3.64
N ALA A 123 14.14 -8.74 -3.76
CA ALA A 123 14.76 -9.00 -5.05
C ALA A 123 13.86 -9.88 -5.93
N TRP A 124 13.25 -10.92 -5.37
CA TRP A 124 12.31 -11.79 -6.10
C TRP A 124 11.07 -11.03 -6.59
N VAL A 125 10.47 -10.19 -5.76
CA VAL A 125 9.35 -9.33 -6.16
C VAL A 125 9.74 -8.42 -7.32
N ILE A 126 10.91 -7.79 -7.26
CA ILE A 126 11.39 -6.88 -8.30
C ILE A 126 11.65 -7.60 -9.62
N LYS A 127 12.37 -8.73 -9.58
CA LYS A 127 12.70 -9.51 -10.79
C LYS A 127 11.47 -10.13 -11.46
N ASN A 128 10.38 -10.31 -10.73
CA ASN A 128 9.11 -10.81 -11.26
C ASN A 128 8.10 -9.69 -11.60
N ASP A 129 8.52 -8.42 -11.60
CA ASP A 129 7.66 -7.25 -11.90
C ASP A 129 6.46 -7.07 -10.95
N LEU A 130 6.57 -7.60 -9.74
CA LEU A 130 5.51 -7.73 -8.76
C LEU A 130 5.43 -6.57 -7.75
N SER A 131 6.31 -5.57 -7.83
CA SER A 131 6.25 -4.34 -7.03
C SER A 131 5.02 -3.49 -7.37
N SER A 132 4.62 -2.58 -6.48
CA SER A 132 3.48 -1.69 -6.73
C SER A 132 3.74 -0.77 -7.94
N LYS A 133 2.67 -0.31 -8.61
CA LYS A 133 2.78 0.65 -9.73
C LYS A 133 3.53 1.92 -9.36
N ARG A 134 3.39 2.36 -8.10
CA ARG A 134 4.08 3.53 -7.57
C ARG A 134 5.58 3.28 -7.49
N ASN A 135 5.99 2.18 -6.86
CA ASN A 135 7.40 1.86 -6.65
C ASN A 135 8.09 1.57 -7.99
N ARG A 136 7.44 0.86 -8.93
CA ARG A 136 7.95 0.69 -10.30
C ARG A 136 8.23 2.02 -11.04
N LYS A 137 7.52 3.09 -10.70
CA LYS A 137 7.75 4.42 -11.28
C LYS A 137 8.82 5.19 -10.52
N ASN A 138 8.76 5.19 -9.19
CA ASN A 138 9.63 6.00 -8.34
C ASN A 138 11.06 5.44 -8.26
N ASP A 139 11.19 4.11 -8.27
CA ASP A 139 12.44 3.39 -8.06
C ASP A 139 12.95 2.74 -9.36
N ALA A 140 12.54 3.26 -10.52
CA ALA A 140 12.75 2.61 -11.81
C ALA A 140 14.23 2.35 -12.12
N SER A 141 15.13 3.28 -11.79
CA SER A 141 16.58 3.10 -12.00
C SER A 141 17.14 1.94 -11.19
N ASP A 142 16.78 1.88 -9.91
CA ASP A 142 17.38 0.96 -8.95
C ASP A 142 16.76 -0.44 -9.09
N ILE A 143 15.49 -0.51 -9.52
CA ILE A 143 14.85 -1.75 -9.98
C ILE A 143 15.66 -2.39 -11.11
N GLU A 144 16.13 -1.61 -12.08
CA GLU A 144 16.94 -2.16 -13.16
C GLU A 144 18.32 -2.64 -12.68
N LEU A 145 18.92 -1.98 -11.67
CA LEU A 145 20.14 -2.48 -11.03
C LEU A 145 19.91 -3.84 -10.37
N VAL A 146 18.81 -3.99 -9.62
CA VAL A 146 18.44 -5.29 -9.01
C VAL A 146 18.20 -6.35 -10.09
N LYS A 147 17.52 -6.00 -11.19
CA LYS A 147 17.29 -6.95 -12.30
C LYS A 147 18.58 -7.42 -12.95
N ARG A 148 19.60 -6.55 -13.06
CA ARG A 148 20.92 -6.87 -13.63
C ARG A 148 21.91 -7.51 -12.64
N ASP A 149 21.48 -7.84 -11.43
CA ASP A 149 22.37 -8.34 -10.35
C ASP A 149 23.47 -7.32 -9.95
N GLU A 150 23.27 -6.03 -10.23
CA GLU A 150 24.20 -4.95 -9.87
C GLU A 150 23.89 -4.32 -8.50
N MET A 151 22.72 -4.66 -7.93
CA MET A 151 22.27 -4.25 -6.60
C MET A 151 21.52 -5.42 -5.96
N THR A 152 21.78 -5.71 -4.70
CA THR A 152 21.05 -6.77 -3.99
C THR A 152 19.67 -6.27 -3.57
N GLY A 153 18.76 -7.20 -3.29
CA GLY A 153 17.46 -6.83 -2.75
C GLY A 153 17.55 -6.20 -1.36
N ALA A 154 18.55 -6.57 -0.54
CA ALA A 154 18.77 -5.96 0.77
C ALA A 154 19.24 -4.50 0.67
N GLN A 155 20.13 -4.21 -0.29
CA GLN A 155 20.55 -2.85 -0.60
C GLN A 155 19.36 -2.01 -1.05
N PHE A 156 18.59 -2.48 -2.03
CA PHE A 156 17.40 -1.79 -2.52
C PHE A 156 16.36 -1.58 -1.40
N TYR A 157 16.12 -2.61 -0.60
CA TYR A 157 15.17 -2.58 0.51
C TYR A 157 15.53 -1.49 1.53
N ARG A 158 16.83 -1.35 1.84
CA ARG A 158 17.35 -0.29 2.70
C ARG A 158 17.21 1.09 2.07
N THR A 159 17.61 1.27 0.82
CA THR A 159 17.72 2.60 0.20
C THR A 159 16.40 3.16 -0.28
N ASN A 160 15.54 2.32 -0.87
CA ASN A 160 14.33 2.76 -1.56
C ASN A 160 13.08 2.60 -0.68
N TRP A 161 13.04 1.56 0.15
CA TRP A 161 11.87 1.23 0.97
C TRP A 161 12.10 1.49 2.47
N ASP A 162 13.22 2.13 2.83
CA ASP A 162 13.58 2.51 4.20
C ASP A 162 13.52 1.33 5.19
N GLY A 163 13.80 0.12 4.69
CA GLY A 163 13.71 -1.11 5.46
C GLY A 163 12.30 -1.42 5.97
N VAL A 164 11.23 -1.01 5.27
CA VAL A 164 9.83 -1.35 5.60
C VAL A 164 9.16 -2.03 4.42
N LEU A 165 8.75 -3.29 4.60
CA LEU A 165 8.02 -4.04 3.57
C LEU A 165 6.54 -4.01 3.93
N SER A 166 5.71 -3.36 3.10
CA SER A 166 4.27 -3.28 3.32
C SER A 166 3.45 -3.72 2.11
N SER A 167 2.15 -3.95 2.32
CA SER A 167 1.19 -4.22 1.25
C SER A 167 1.10 -3.10 0.20
N ASN A 168 1.60 -1.89 0.51
CA ASN A 168 1.63 -0.77 -0.44
C ASN A 168 2.82 -0.83 -1.41
N ASP A 169 3.82 -1.64 -1.11
CA ASP A 169 5.04 -1.79 -1.91
C ASP A 169 4.91 -2.91 -2.96
N LEU A 170 3.85 -3.70 -2.82
CA LEU A 170 3.53 -4.85 -3.63
C LEU A 170 2.36 -4.56 -4.59
N SER A 171 2.31 -5.29 -5.70
CA SER A 171 1.08 -5.46 -6.48
C SER A 171 0.04 -6.22 -5.64
N ASP A 172 -1.25 -6.14 -5.99
CA ASP A 172 -2.30 -6.86 -5.26
C ASP A 172 -2.07 -8.38 -5.24
N GLU A 173 -1.53 -8.92 -6.33
CA GLU A 173 -1.15 -10.32 -6.46
C GLU A 173 0.00 -10.69 -5.50
N ALA A 174 1.05 -9.87 -5.46
CA ALA A 174 2.19 -10.12 -4.60
C ALA A 174 1.88 -9.88 -3.12
N ASP A 175 1.00 -8.92 -2.79
CA ASP A 175 0.46 -8.72 -1.44
C ASP A 175 -0.29 -9.97 -0.96
N ALA A 176 -1.17 -10.53 -1.80
CA ALA A 176 -1.89 -11.76 -1.47
C ALA A 176 -0.95 -12.96 -1.28
N PHE A 177 0.08 -13.09 -2.12
CA PHE A 177 1.10 -14.13 -1.94
C PHE A 177 1.94 -13.91 -0.67
N ALA A 178 2.41 -12.69 -0.42
CA ALA A 178 3.26 -12.36 0.72
C ALA A 178 2.56 -12.62 2.07
N ARG A 179 1.24 -12.40 2.16
CA ARG A 179 0.44 -12.71 3.37
C ARG A 179 0.47 -14.19 3.73
N GLU A 180 0.56 -15.06 2.74
CA GLU A 180 0.67 -16.50 2.96
C GLU A 180 2.13 -16.94 3.14
N TYR A 181 3.03 -16.39 2.33
CA TYR A 181 4.43 -16.83 2.25
C TYR A 181 5.30 -16.34 3.43
N LEU A 182 5.15 -15.07 3.82
CA LEU A 182 5.94 -14.48 4.92
C LEU A 182 5.30 -14.70 6.29
N ASN A 183 4.16 -15.40 6.35
CA ASN A 183 3.24 -15.59 7.48
C ASN A 183 3.82 -15.27 8.87
N ILE A 184 3.73 -13.99 9.23
CA ILE A 184 4.31 -13.43 10.47
C ILE A 184 3.61 -13.96 11.74
N HIS A 185 2.42 -14.58 11.61
CA HIS A 185 1.65 -15.05 12.76
C HIS A 185 2.26 -16.27 13.46
N ASN A 186 3.29 -16.88 12.87
CA ASN A 186 4.01 -18.03 13.46
C ASN A 186 5.36 -17.64 14.09
N ASP A 187 5.61 -16.35 14.36
CA ASP A 187 6.86 -15.81 14.91
C ASP A 187 8.13 -16.11 14.07
N ILE A 188 7.98 -16.63 12.86
CA ILE A 188 9.07 -16.79 11.91
C ILE A 188 9.17 -15.49 11.10
N TYR A 189 10.04 -14.60 11.58
CA TYR A 189 10.47 -13.45 10.81
C TYR A 189 11.23 -13.94 9.58
N THR A 190 10.66 -13.74 8.40
CA THR A 190 11.11 -14.21 7.06
C THR A 190 10.87 -15.69 6.78
N ALA A 191 10.50 -16.01 5.53
CA ALA A 191 9.95 -17.33 5.17
C ALA A 191 10.84 -18.47 5.66
N THR A 192 10.22 -19.53 6.19
CA THR A 192 10.87 -20.77 6.66
C THR A 192 11.94 -21.27 5.69
N ASP A 193 11.69 -21.15 4.38
CA ASP A 193 12.61 -21.53 3.32
C ASP A 193 13.97 -20.80 3.42
N PHE A 194 14.00 -19.52 3.81
CA PHE A 194 15.26 -18.79 4.02
C PHE A 194 16.09 -19.41 5.16
N ALA A 195 15.43 -19.66 6.30
CA ALA A 195 16.09 -20.25 7.48
C ALA A 195 16.61 -21.67 7.20
N GLU A 196 15.82 -22.49 6.52
CA GLU A 196 16.16 -23.89 6.23
C GLU A 196 17.19 -24.04 5.12
N ILE A 197 17.22 -23.14 4.13
CA ILE A 197 18.07 -23.29 2.95
C ILE A 197 19.37 -22.51 3.07
N LEU A 198 19.30 -21.24 3.50
CA LEU A 198 20.46 -20.35 3.52
C LEU A 198 21.09 -20.25 4.90
N ALA A 199 20.28 -20.28 5.95
CA ALA A 199 20.77 -20.11 7.32
C ALA A 199 21.06 -21.43 8.05
N SER A 200 20.83 -22.57 7.40
CA SER A 200 21.10 -23.88 7.99
C SER A 200 22.58 -24.05 8.34
N GLY A 201 22.85 -24.36 9.59
CA GLY A 201 24.22 -24.49 10.12
C GLY A 201 24.90 -23.17 10.48
N LEU A 202 24.23 -22.03 10.31
CA LEU A 202 24.72 -20.73 10.78
C LEU A 202 24.23 -20.42 12.20
N PRO A 203 24.94 -19.57 12.97
CA PRO A 203 24.52 -19.23 14.33
C PRO A 203 23.15 -18.55 14.38
N THR A 204 22.84 -17.70 13.41
CA THR A 204 21.55 -17.02 13.27
C THR A 204 21.24 -16.75 11.80
N ILE A 205 19.99 -16.39 11.50
CA ILE A 205 19.57 -15.97 10.16
C ILE A 205 20.35 -14.75 9.62
N TYR A 206 20.92 -13.93 10.50
CA TYR A 206 21.66 -12.73 10.14
C TYR A 206 23.10 -13.00 9.69
N HIS A 207 23.56 -14.26 9.80
CA HIS A 207 24.88 -14.66 9.31
C HIS A 207 24.88 -15.03 7.82
N VAL A 208 23.72 -15.05 7.17
CA VAL A 208 23.62 -15.27 5.73
C VAL A 208 24.17 -14.04 5.02
N GLU A 209 25.13 -14.24 4.12
CA GLU A 209 25.73 -13.15 3.35
C GLU A 209 24.73 -12.51 2.37
N ASP A 210 24.77 -11.18 2.24
CA ASP A 210 24.07 -10.44 1.18
C ASP A 210 24.77 -10.63 -0.16
N SER A 211 24.43 -11.72 -0.87
CA SER A 211 25.06 -12.06 -2.14
C SER A 211 24.05 -12.49 -3.20
N ILE A 212 24.42 -12.28 -4.46
CA ILE A 212 23.64 -12.73 -5.62
C ILE A 212 23.61 -14.26 -5.67
N GLU A 213 24.67 -14.92 -5.22
CA GLU A 213 24.77 -16.37 -5.09
C GLU A 213 23.70 -16.92 -4.16
N ASN A 214 23.55 -16.34 -2.96
CA ASN A 214 22.49 -16.72 -2.01
C ASN A 214 21.10 -16.43 -2.57
N TYR A 215 20.94 -15.30 -3.28
CA TYR A 215 19.69 -14.99 -3.96
C TYR A 215 19.32 -16.07 -5.00
N ARG A 216 20.27 -16.50 -5.84
CA ARG A 216 20.06 -17.53 -6.87
C ARG A 216 19.70 -18.90 -6.28
N ILE A 217 20.10 -19.19 -5.05
CA ILE A 217 19.72 -20.41 -4.34
C ILE A 217 18.24 -20.36 -3.91
N ILE A 218 17.79 -19.23 -3.34
CA ILE A 218 16.44 -19.11 -2.77
C ILE A 218 15.36 -18.72 -3.80
N GLU A 219 15.72 -18.00 -4.86
CA GLU A 219 14.82 -17.61 -5.95
C GLU A 219 13.96 -18.76 -6.51
N PRO A 220 14.52 -19.93 -6.91
CA PRO A 220 13.70 -21.02 -7.45
C PRO A 220 12.68 -21.55 -6.43
N VAL A 221 12.99 -21.49 -5.14
CA VAL A 221 12.09 -21.94 -4.07
C VAL A 221 10.94 -20.96 -3.88
N ILE A 222 11.21 -19.66 -3.77
CA ILE A 222 10.15 -18.63 -3.72
C ILE A 222 9.25 -18.75 -4.96
N SER A 223 9.86 -18.95 -6.13
CA SER A 223 9.15 -19.11 -7.40
C SER A 223 8.26 -20.34 -7.42
N GLU A 224 8.68 -21.46 -6.83
CA GLU A 224 7.85 -22.66 -6.69
C GLU A 224 6.68 -22.43 -5.75
N ARG A 225 6.92 -21.86 -4.57
CA ARG A 225 5.88 -21.48 -3.59
C ARG A 225 4.84 -20.57 -4.23
N TYR A 226 5.29 -19.60 -5.03
CA TYR A 226 4.42 -18.71 -5.77
C TYR A 226 3.58 -19.44 -6.84
N ARG A 227 4.19 -20.34 -7.62
CA ARG A 227 3.45 -21.14 -8.61
C ARG A 227 2.40 -22.02 -7.95
N ASP A 228 2.72 -22.62 -6.80
CA ASP A 228 1.82 -23.47 -6.04
C ASP A 228 0.65 -22.67 -5.47
N TRP A 229 0.95 -21.51 -4.89
CA TRP A 229 -0.04 -20.53 -4.47
C TRP A 229 -0.96 -20.10 -5.62
N LYS A 230 -0.40 -19.80 -6.80
CA LYS A 230 -1.18 -19.50 -8.00
C LYS A 230 -2.10 -20.64 -8.39
N ARG A 231 -1.60 -21.88 -8.43
CA ARG A 231 -2.45 -23.04 -8.80
C ARG A 231 -3.62 -23.20 -7.84
N ARG A 232 -3.41 -23.05 -6.53
CA ARG A 232 -4.50 -23.12 -5.53
C ARG A 232 -5.51 -21.99 -5.68
N ASN A 233 -5.07 -20.76 -5.93
CA ASN A 233 -5.94 -19.59 -5.97
C ASN A 233 -6.56 -19.31 -7.36
N CYS A 234 -6.00 -19.83 -8.45
CA CYS A 234 -6.59 -19.76 -9.79
C CYS A 234 -7.56 -20.91 -10.10
N SER A 235 -7.47 -22.05 -9.39
CA SER A 235 -8.36 -23.20 -9.60
C SER A 235 -9.75 -23.06 -8.95
N GLY A 236 -10.02 -21.92 -8.29
CA GLY A 236 -11.32 -21.60 -7.67
C GLY A 236 -12.31 -20.86 -8.57
N THR A 237 -12.02 -20.71 -9.87
CA THR A 237 -12.88 -19.99 -10.84
C THR A 237 -13.38 -20.92 -11.95
N LEU A 238 -13.98 -22.05 -11.57
CA LEU A 238 -14.78 -22.92 -12.45
C LEU A 238 -16.11 -23.25 -11.80
#